data_AF-A0A355GA74-F1
#
_entry.id   AF-A0A355GA74-F1
#
_cell.length_a   1.000
_cell.length_b   1.000
_cell.length_c   1.000
_cell.angle_alpha   90.00
_cell.angle_beta   90.00
_cell.angle_gamma   90.00
#
_symmetry.space_group_name_H-M   'P 1'
#
loop_
_entity.id
_entity.type
_entity.pdbx_description
1 polymer ?
#
loop_
_entity_poly.entity_id
_entity_poly.type
_entity_poly.pdbx_seq_one_letter_code
_entity_poly.pdbx_strand_id
1 'polypeptide(L)'
;LCPSSELGDTAPTHSSVPSQGGLHYRGNGGSVDVGFVSGSNSSRHYVTSGVLYPRHKTRLSDITDGPSNTFLLGELSSARGGWGPNTGWDDMPPWTWGSYFYGDSDGYLMIDTKATQYPIGSSTHSQYGVSWRSQHVGGAHLLFCDGRVQFLSESTSLDLLKGLATRAGEEVVGEY
;
A
#
# COMPACT_ATOMS: atom_id res chain seq x y z
N LEU A 1 4.05 -6.16 14.19
CA LEU A 1 4.49 -7.17 13.21
C LEU A 1 3.31 -8.08 12.89
N CYS A 2 3.05 -8.38 11.62
CA CYS A 2 2.13 -9.46 11.24
C CYS A 2 2.74 -10.80 11.72
N PRO A 3 2.05 -11.59 12.57
CA PRO A 3 2.61 -12.77 13.24
C PRO A 3 2.87 -13.94 12.29
N SER A 4 2.26 -13.95 11.10
CA SER A 4 2.50 -14.96 10.07
C SER A 4 3.62 -14.57 9.11
N SER A 5 4.22 -13.39 9.24
CA SER A 5 5.25 -12.96 8.30
C SER A 5 6.48 -13.84 8.39
N GLU A 6 6.97 -14.28 7.24
CA GLU A 6 8.27 -14.96 7.10
C GLU A 6 9.45 -13.97 7.24
N LEU A 7 9.15 -12.67 7.22
CA LEU A 7 10.10 -11.61 7.47
C LEU A 7 10.36 -11.61 8.98
N GLY A 8 11.54 -12.05 9.39
CA GLY A 8 11.99 -11.96 10.78
C GLY A 8 12.14 -10.50 11.23
N ASP A 9 12.89 -10.26 12.31
CA ASP A 9 13.03 -8.92 12.88
C ASP A 9 13.77 -7.91 11.98
N THR A 10 14.44 -8.41 10.93
CA THR A 10 15.23 -7.61 9.98
C THR A 10 14.83 -7.87 8.54
N ALA A 11 14.81 -6.82 7.71
CA ALA A 11 14.57 -6.90 6.28
C ALA A 11 15.84 -6.54 5.48
N PRO A 12 16.64 -7.55 5.03
CA PRO A 12 17.86 -7.32 4.27
C PRO A 12 17.53 -7.03 2.79
N THR A 13 17.02 -5.83 2.53
CA THR A 13 16.35 -5.50 1.26
C THR A 13 17.12 -4.48 0.40
N HIS A 14 18.18 -3.85 0.94
CA HIS A 14 18.98 -2.90 0.18
C HIS A 14 20.48 -3.01 0.53
N SER A 15 21.34 -3.05 -0.49
CA SER A 15 22.78 -3.25 -0.33
C SER A 15 23.49 -2.14 0.46
N SER A 16 22.97 -0.91 0.42
CA SER A 16 23.50 0.22 1.19
C SER A 16 22.91 0.37 2.59
N VAL A 17 21.86 -0.40 2.94
CA VAL A 17 21.22 -0.34 4.25
C VAL A 17 20.97 -1.77 4.75
N PRO A 18 22.03 -2.44 5.25
CA PRO A 18 22.04 -3.90 5.48
C PRO A 18 21.17 -4.36 6.66
N SER A 19 20.68 -3.44 7.50
CA SER A 19 19.78 -3.77 8.61
C SER A 19 18.67 -2.72 8.70
N GLN A 20 17.44 -3.15 8.42
CA GLN A 20 16.22 -2.35 8.54
C GLN A 20 15.18 -3.17 9.31
N GLY A 21 14.43 -2.52 10.21
CA GLY A 21 13.26 -3.14 10.84
C GLY A 21 12.13 -3.25 9.83
N GLY A 22 11.53 -4.43 9.69
CA GLY A 22 10.45 -4.68 8.73
C GLY A 22 9.11 -4.04 9.13
N LEU A 23 8.52 -3.27 8.22
CA LEU A 23 7.13 -2.84 8.26
C LEU A 23 6.20 -3.78 7.47
N HIS A 24 5.26 -4.43 8.16
CA HIS A 24 4.34 -5.43 7.58
C HIS A 24 2.96 -4.84 7.20
N TYR A 25 2.72 -3.57 7.52
CA TYR A 25 1.47 -2.85 7.24
C TYR A 25 1.81 -1.54 6.56
N ARG A 26 1.22 -1.25 5.41
CA ARG A 26 1.47 -0.03 4.63
C ARG A 26 0.24 0.85 4.55
N GLY A 27 0.49 2.14 4.43
CA GLY A 27 -0.53 3.16 4.24
C GLY A 27 -1.27 3.03 2.92
N ASN A 28 -2.57 3.29 2.95
CA ASN A 28 -3.40 3.38 1.77
C ASN A 28 -3.18 4.70 1.02
N GLY A 29 -2.52 4.62 -0.13
CA GLY A 29 -2.33 5.72 -1.08
C GLY A 29 -3.52 5.99 -1.98
N GLY A 30 -4.37 5.00 -2.19
CA GLY A 30 -5.49 5.06 -3.12
C GLY A 30 -5.51 3.97 -4.16
N SER A 31 -6.43 4.10 -5.11
CA SER A 31 -6.44 3.30 -6.34
C SER A 31 -5.47 3.90 -7.36
N VAL A 32 -4.77 3.04 -8.11
CA VAL A 32 -3.96 3.49 -9.26
C VAL A 32 -4.79 4.17 -10.36
N ASP A 33 -6.10 3.93 -10.38
CA ASP A 33 -6.99 4.47 -11.41
C ASP A 33 -7.51 5.88 -11.09
N VAL A 34 -7.32 6.36 -9.85
CA VAL A 34 -7.89 7.62 -9.37
C VAL A 34 -6.80 8.47 -8.73
N GLY A 35 -6.68 9.74 -9.14
CA GLY A 35 -5.70 10.65 -8.56
C GLY A 35 -4.25 10.22 -8.80
N PHE A 36 -3.98 9.52 -9.90
CA PHE A 36 -2.64 9.13 -10.29
C PHE A 36 -1.82 10.33 -10.75
N VAL A 37 -0.58 10.43 -10.27
CA VAL A 37 0.36 11.49 -10.64
C VAL A 37 1.66 10.86 -11.14
N SER A 38 2.00 11.15 -12.40
CA SER A 38 3.26 10.75 -13.01
C SER A 38 4.41 11.63 -12.53
N GLY A 39 5.39 11.03 -11.85
CA GLY A 39 6.72 11.61 -11.66
C GLY A 39 7.57 11.55 -12.93
N SER A 40 8.82 12.00 -12.88
CA SER A 40 9.70 11.98 -14.07
C SER A 40 10.16 10.57 -14.48
N ASN A 41 9.95 9.58 -13.61
CA ASN A 41 10.15 8.17 -13.89
C ASN A 41 9.13 7.31 -13.13
N SER A 42 9.06 6.02 -13.48
CA SER A 42 8.08 5.09 -12.93
C SER A 42 8.20 4.85 -11.42
N SER A 43 9.38 5.02 -10.82
CA SER A 43 9.55 4.85 -9.37
C SER A 43 9.07 6.05 -8.55
N ARG A 44 8.72 7.15 -9.23
CA ARG A 44 8.29 8.42 -8.60
C ARG A 44 6.82 8.74 -8.84
N HIS A 45 6.08 7.79 -9.41
CA HIS A 45 4.64 7.87 -9.54
C HIS A 45 4.00 7.72 -8.15
N TYR A 46 2.89 8.40 -7.93
CA TYR A 46 2.12 8.30 -6.69
C TYR A 46 0.63 8.52 -6.96
N VAL A 47 -0.18 8.21 -5.95
CA VAL A 47 -1.63 8.36 -5.97
C VAL A 47 -2.07 9.30 -4.85
N THR A 48 -3.13 10.05 -5.11
CA THR A 48 -3.68 11.04 -4.18
C THR A 48 -5.15 10.79 -3.83
N SER A 49 -5.66 9.59 -4.11
CA SER A 49 -7.07 9.23 -3.94
C SER A 49 -7.37 8.51 -2.62
N GLY A 50 -6.36 7.97 -1.95
CA GLY A 50 -6.51 7.28 -0.67
C GLY A 50 -6.41 8.22 0.53
N VAL A 51 -6.06 7.65 1.68
CA VAL A 51 -6.08 8.35 2.96
C VAL A 51 -4.73 9.01 3.27
N LEU A 52 -3.63 8.32 2.94
CA LEU A 52 -2.28 8.79 3.16
C LEU A 52 -1.64 9.12 1.81
N TYR A 53 -1.11 10.33 1.64
CA TYR A 53 -0.37 10.70 0.43
C TYR A 53 0.48 11.96 0.68
N PRO A 54 1.49 12.25 -0.17
CA PRO A 54 2.46 13.28 0.12
C PRO A 54 1.87 14.68 0.31
N ARG A 55 2.36 15.38 1.34
CA ARG A 55 2.00 16.76 1.70
C ARG A 55 0.50 17.01 1.96
N HIS A 56 -0.27 15.97 2.25
CA HIS A 56 -1.69 16.14 2.55
C HIS A 56 -2.04 15.89 4.01
N LYS A 57 -3.11 16.56 4.46
CA LYS A 57 -3.71 16.41 5.78
C LYS A 57 -5.16 15.93 5.59
N THR A 58 -5.33 14.63 5.44
CA THR A 58 -6.66 14.03 5.27
C THR A 58 -7.39 14.05 6.60
N ARG A 59 -8.55 14.71 6.64
CA ARG A 59 -9.45 14.70 7.79
C ARG A 59 -10.43 13.54 7.65
N LEU A 60 -11.01 13.09 8.77
CA LEU A 60 -12.06 12.08 8.75
C LEU A 60 -13.27 12.52 7.90
N SER A 61 -13.56 13.83 7.88
CA SER A 61 -14.60 14.44 7.04
C SER A 61 -14.32 14.37 5.54
N ASP A 62 -13.07 14.16 5.14
CA ASP A 62 -12.67 14.07 3.73
C ASP A 62 -12.86 12.64 3.18
N ILE A 63 -13.27 11.69 4.03
CA ILE A 63 -13.55 10.29 3.68
C ILE A 63 -15.05 10.16 3.39
N THR A 64 -15.47 10.65 2.24
CA THR A 64 -16.88 10.73 1.83
C THR A 64 -17.45 9.37 1.41
N ASP A 65 -16.60 8.41 1.03
CA ASP A 65 -17.03 7.02 0.77
C ASP A 65 -17.42 6.27 2.06
N GLY A 66 -17.08 6.87 3.21
CA GLY A 66 -17.38 6.38 4.54
C GLY A 66 -16.15 5.78 5.22
N PRO A 67 -15.88 6.11 6.50
CA PRO A 67 -14.74 5.54 7.24
C PRO A 67 -14.75 4.01 7.34
N SER A 68 -15.95 3.42 7.29
CA SER A 68 -16.18 1.98 7.25
C SER A 68 -15.94 1.34 5.89
N ASN A 69 -15.88 2.11 4.80
CA ASN A 69 -15.66 1.58 3.45
C ASN A 69 -14.30 1.97 2.88
N THR A 70 -13.51 2.76 3.61
CA THR A 70 -12.15 3.12 3.19
C THR A 70 -11.12 2.53 4.15
N PHE A 71 -10.17 1.75 3.63
CA PHE A 71 -9.08 1.25 4.46
C PHE A 71 -7.96 2.29 4.66
N LEU A 72 -7.35 2.29 5.84
CA LEU A 72 -6.23 3.15 6.22
C LEU A 72 -4.89 2.43 6.02
N LEU A 73 -4.78 1.19 6.50
CA LEU A 73 -3.58 0.36 6.39
C LEU A 73 -3.93 -1.01 5.81
N GLY A 74 -3.00 -1.58 5.05
CA GLY A 74 -3.13 -2.96 4.56
C GLY A 74 -1.88 -3.78 4.78
N GLU A 75 -2.06 -5.09 4.95
CA GLU A 75 -0.95 -6.04 5.07
C GLU A 75 -0.14 -6.12 3.77
N LEU A 76 1.18 -6.02 3.94
CA LEU A 76 2.19 -6.27 2.91
C LEU A 76 3.34 -7.03 3.58
N SER A 77 3.09 -8.29 3.95
CA SER A 77 3.95 -9.05 4.87
C SER A 77 4.61 -10.29 4.26
N SER A 78 4.56 -10.45 2.94
CA SER A 78 5.07 -11.61 2.22
C SER A 78 6.11 -11.22 1.17
N ALA A 79 7.11 -12.09 1.01
CA ALA A 79 8.14 -12.09 -0.02
C ALA A 79 7.71 -12.79 -1.34
N ARG A 80 6.51 -13.38 -1.36
CA ARG A 80 6.00 -14.16 -2.51
C ARG A 80 5.96 -13.30 -3.78
N GLY A 81 6.56 -13.81 -4.86
CA GLY A 81 6.70 -13.11 -6.13
C GLY A 81 8.07 -12.49 -6.39
N GLY A 82 8.98 -12.64 -5.42
CA GLY A 82 10.37 -12.24 -5.57
C GLY A 82 10.58 -10.79 -5.18
N TRP A 83 11.34 -10.61 -4.11
CA TRP A 83 12.30 -9.52 -4.06
C TRP A 83 13.28 -9.83 -5.18
N GLY A 84 13.24 -9.09 -6.29
CA GLY A 84 14.29 -9.19 -7.30
C GLY A 84 15.67 -9.02 -6.64
N PRO A 85 16.79 -9.37 -7.28
CA PRO A 85 18.11 -9.11 -6.72
C PRO A 85 18.17 -7.65 -6.22
N ASN A 86 18.25 -7.50 -4.89
CA ASN A 86 18.23 -6.27 -4.09
C ASN A 86 18.88 -5.07 -4.81
N THR A 87 18.12 -4.32 -5.60
CA THR A 87 18.65 -3.16 -6.35
C THR A 87 17.72 -1.95 -6.36
N GLY A 88 16.54 -2.00 -5.73
CA GLY A 88 15.55 -0.91 -5.74
C GLY A 88 14.94 -0.60 -4.37
N TRP A 89 14.37 0.60 -4.25
CA TRP A 89 13.61 1.07 -3.07
C TRP A 89 12.18 0.51 -3.01
N ASP A 90 11.82 -0.21 -4.06
CA ASP A 90 10.49 -0.66 -4.48
C ASP A 90 9.82 -1.54 -3.43
N ASP A 91 10.67 -2.28 -2.75
CA ASP A 91 10.36 -3.45 -1.96
C ASP A 91 10.67 -3.23 -0.48
N MET A 92 11.58 -2.31 -0.16
CA MET A 92 12.07 -2.07 1.19
C MET A 92 10.91 -1.90 2.18
N PRO A 93 10.96 -2.56 3.36
CA PRO A 93 10.09 -2.28 4.48
C PRO A 93 10.80 -1.39 5.50
N PRO A 94 11.24 -0.16 5.16
CA PRO A 94 11.95 0.66 6.12
C PRO A 94 10.96 1.16 7.16
N TRP A 95 11.38 1.11 8.42
CA TRP A 95 10.56 1.51 9.56
C TRP A 95 10.29 3.04 9.67
N THR A 96 10.86 3.90 8.82
CA THR A 96 10.85 5.36 9.11
C THR A 96 10.70 6.33 7.95
N TRP A 97 10.61 5.88 6.70
CA TRP A 97 10.59 6.81 5.56
C TRP A 97 9.21 6.82 4.91
N GLY A 98 8.38 7.80 5.28
CA GLY A 98 7.03 7.93 4.72
C GLY A 98 7.03 8.14 3.19
N SER A 99 7.76 9.14 2.72
CA SER A 99 7.98 9.43 1.30
C SER A 99 9.25 10.26 1.10
N TYR A 100 9.86 10.19 -0.08
CA TYR A 100 11.01 11.04 -0.44
C TYR A 100 10.63 11.95 -1.62
N PHE A 101 10.87 13.26 -1.46
CA PHE A 101 10.58 14.26 -2.49
C PHE A 101 11.80 14.51 -3.37
N TYR A 102 11.68 14.27 -4.68
CA TYR A 102 12.75 14.52 -5.64
C TYR A 102 12.69 15.92 -6.30
N GLY A 103 11.61 16.68 -6.07
CA GLY A 103 11.37 17.98 -6.71
C GLY A 103 10.02 18.02 -7.43
N ASP A 104 9.50 19.22 -7.68
CA ASP A 104 8.14 19.37 -8.25
C ASP A 104 7.99 18.75 -9.64
N SER A 105 9.06 18.79 -10.45
CA SER A 105 9.11 18.15 -11.77
C SER A 105 9.41 16.65 -11.71
N ASP A 106 9.77 16.13 -10.53
CA ASP A 106 10.31 14.79 -10.39
C ASP A 106 9.37 13.84 -9.62
N GLY A 107 8.64 14.36 -8.63
CA GLY A 107 7.63 13.62 -7.90
C GLY A 107 8.12 13.02 -6.59
N TYR A 108 7.47 11.95 -6.16
CA TYR A 108 7.66 11.34 -4.85
C TYR A 108 7.95 9.85 -4.97
N LEU A 109 8.97 9.38 -4.27
CA LEU A 109 9.12 7.96 -4.00
C LEU A 109 8.25 7.60 -2.79
N MET A 110 7.28 6.73 -3.05
CA MET A 110 6.27 6.28 -2.09
C MET A 110 6.77 5.02 -1.37
N ILE A 111 7.25 5.18 -0.15
CA ILE A 111 7.93 4.10 0.58
C ILE A 111 6.95 3.39 1.50
N ASP A 112 6.28 4.10 2.42
CA ASP A 112 5.38 3.49 3.41
C ASP A 112 3.91 3.49 3.02
N THR A 113 3.58 4.18 1.93
CA THR A 113 2.22 4.33 1.43
C THR A 113 2.17 3.80 0.00
N LYS A 114 1.17 2.98 -0.33
CA LYS A 114 1.11 2.28 -1.61
C LYS A 114 -0.26 2.39 -2.26
N ALA A 115 -0.28 2.35 -3.58
CA ALA A 115 -1.48 2.27 -4.39
C ALA A 115 -1.98 0.83 -4.48
N THR A 116 -3.28 0.63 -4.38
CA THR A 116 -3.92 -0.60 -4.79
C THR A 116 -3.87 -0.70 -6.32
N GLN A 117 -3.07 -1.63 -6.83
CA GLN A 117 -2.92 -1.87 -8.26
C GLN A 117 -3.26 -3.31 -8.66
N TYR A 118 -2.96 -4.27 -7.78
CA TYR A 118 -3.06 -5.69 -8.07
C TYR A 118 -4.00 -6.41 -7.09
N PRO A 119 -4.58 -7.56 -7.48
CA PRO A 119 -5.42 -8.36 -6.59
C PRO A 119 -4.67 -8.82 -5.33
N ILE A 120 -5.41 -9.10 -4.26
CA ILE A 120 -4.84 -9.63 -3.02
C ILE A 120 -4.07 -10.92 -3.32
N GLY A 121 -2.88 -11.06 -2.73
CA GLY A 121 -2.03 -12.24 -2.89
C GLY A 121 -1.26 -12.34 -4.22
N SER A 122 -1.42 -11.37 -5.14
CA SER A 122 -0.65 -11.36 -6.40
C SER A 122 0.86 -11.25 -6.13
N SER A 123 1.66 -11.94 -6.94
CA SER A 123 3.12 -11.79 -6.97
C SER A 123 3.59 -10.50 -7.66
N THR A 124 2.70 -9.85 -8.41
CA THR A 124 3.03 -8.64 -9.19
C THR A 124 3.01 -7.41 -8.29
N HIS A 125 4.02 -6.57 -8.43
CA HIS A 125 4.16 -5.32 -7.69
C HIS A 125 4.99 -4.30 -8.50
N SER A 126 4.92 -3.04 -8.10
CA SER A 126 5.73 -1.93 -8.59
C SER A 126 6.17 -1.05 -7.41
N GLN A 127 6.95 0.00 -7.68
CA GLN A 127 7.43 0.91 -6.64
C GLN A 127 6.33 1.59 -5.83
N TYR A 128 5.24 1.92 -6.50
CA TYR A 128 4.13 2.66 -5.92
C TYR A 128 2.88 1.80 -5.78
N GLY A 129 2.66 0.84 -6.68
CA GLY A 129 1.48 -0.02 -6.69
C GLY A 129 1.77 -1.43 -6.22
N VAL A 130 0.93 -1.95 -5.33
CA VAL A 130 1.15 -3.25 -4.68
C VAL A 130 -0.08 -4.15 -4.77
N SER A 131 0.14 -5.42 -4.49
CA SER A 131 -0.86 -6.35 -4.00
C SER A 131 -0.83 -6.36 -2.48
N TRP A 132 -1.96 -6.10 -1.84
CA TRP A 132 -2.09 -6.38 -0.41
C TRP A 132 -1.94 -7.90 -0.22
N ARG A 133 -1.08 -8.32 0.71
CA ARG A 133 -0.73 -9.72 0.84
C ARG A 133 -0.21 -10.04 2.23
N SER A 134 -0.53 -11.26 2.65
CA SER A 134 -0.04 -11.83 3.89
C SER A 134 0.37 -13.29 3.66
N GLN A 135 0.89 -13.93 4.71
CA GLN A 135 1.10 -15.39 4.73
C GLN A 135 -0.09 -16.12 5.36
N HIS A 136 -1.15 -15.41 5.73
CA HIS A 136 -2.41 -16.04 6.09
C HIS A 136 -2.99 -16.75 4.87
N VAL A 137 -3.59 -17.92 5.10
CA VAL A 137 -4.21 -18.69 4.02
C VAL A 137 -5.39 -17.90 3.46
N GLY A 138 -5.34 -17.59 2.17
CA GLY A 138 -6.47 -17.09 1.40
C GLY A 138 -6.77 -15.61 1.51
N GLY A 139 -5.87 -14.75 2.02
CA GLY A 139 -6.14 -13.32 2.09
C GLY A 139 -5.17 -12.46 2.89
N ALA A 140 -5.63 -11.26 3.25
CA ALA A 140 -4.85 -10.27 4.00
C ALA A 140 -5.76 -9.42 4.89
N HIS A 141 -5.26 -8.96 6.03
CA HIS A 141 -5.99 -8.01 6.88
C HIS A 141 -5.82 -6.57 6.40
N LEU A 142 -6.93 -5.83 6.38
CA LEU A 142 -6.96 -4.38 6.19
C LEU A 142 -7.57 -3.72 7.42
N LEU A 143 -6.97 -2.61 7.86
CA LEU A 143 -7.50 -1.73 8.90
C LEU A 143 -8.28 -0.60 8.23
N PHE A 144 -9.54 -0.41 8.62
CA PHE A 144 -10.42 0.64 8.13
C PHE A 144 -10.33 1.93 8.96
N CYS A 145 -10.78 3.04 8.36
CA CYS A 145 -10.71 4.35 8.99
C CYS A 145 -11.66 4.50 10.20
N ASP A 146 -12.65 3.62 10.33
CA ASP A 146 -13.49 3.48 11.54
C ASP A 146 -12.83 2.63 12.65
N GLY A 147 -11.64 2.09 12.40
CA GLY A 147 -10.88 1.26 13.33
C GLY A 147 -11.15 -0.24 13.23
N ARG A 148 -12.08 -0.70 12.38
CA ARG A 148 -12.30 -2.15 12.21
C ARG A 148 -11.15 -2.77 11.42
N VAL A 149 -10.76 -3.98 11.80
CA VAL A 149 -9.86 -4.81 11.00
C VAL A 149 -10.71 -5.87 10.32
N GLN A 150 -10.55 -6.02 9.01
CA GLN A 150 -11.27 -7.01 8.23
C GLN A 150 -10.29 -7.83 7.40
N PHE A 151 -10.49 -9.15 7.42
CA PHE A 151 -9.76 -10.06 6.55
C PHE A 151 -10.45 -10.08 5.18
N LEU A 152 -9.73 -9.70 4.13
CA LEU A 152 -10.21 -9.77 2.76
C LEU A 152 -9.57 -10.96 2.03
N SER A 153 -10.41 -11.70 1.31
CA SER A 153 -10.01 -12.90 0.59
C SER A 153 -9.21 -12.57 -0.68
N GLU A 154 -8.34 -13.49 -1.11
CA GLU A 154 -7.73 -13.46 -2.45
C GLU A 154 -8.78 -13.48 -3.58
N SER A 155 -10.01 -13.92 -3.28
CA SER A 155 -11.14 -13.88 -4.22
C SER A 155 -11.86 -12.53 -4.26
N THR A 156 -11.51 -11.56 -3.42
CA THR A 156 -12.05 -10.19 -3.49
C THR A 156 -11.71 -9.59 -4.85
N SER A 157 -12.72 -9.06 -5.54
CA SER A 157 -12.51 -8.46 -6.86
C SER A 157 -11.58 -7.24 -6.76
N LEU A 158 -10.74 -7.05 -7.79
CA LEU A 158 -9.82 -5.92 -7.82
C LEU A 158 -10.57 -4.59 -7.84
N ASP A 159 -11.72 -4.52 -8.52
CA ASP A 159 -12.54 -3.32 -8.58
C ASP A 159 -13.06 -2.93 -7.19
N LEU A 160 -13.59 -3.90 -6.44
CA LEU A 160 -14.01 -3.68 -5.06
C LEU A 160 -12.82 -3.22 -4.20
N LEU A 161 -11.67 -3.88 -4.31
CA LEU A 161 -10.48 -3.54 -3.54
C LEU A 161 -9.97 -2.12 -3.85
N LYS A 162 -10.08 -1.68 -5.11
CA LYS A 162 -9.73 -0.33 -5.54
C LYS A 162 -10.72 0.70 -5.00
N GLY A 163 -12.01 0.39 -4.98
CA GLY A 163 -13.01 1.23 -4.32
C GLY A 163 -12.80 1.37 -2.83
N LEU A 164 -12.44 0.29 -2.14
CA LEU A 164 -12.07 0.34 -0.72
C LEU A 164 -10.79 1.18 -0.48
N ALA A 165 -9.98 1.39 -1.51
CA ALA A 165 -8.75 2.18 -1.42
C ALA A 165 -9.00 3.68 -1.59
N THR A 166 -10.10 4.12 -2.19
CA THR A 166 -10.39 5.54 -2.38
C THR A 166 -11.11 6.11 -1.15
N ARG A 167 -10.86 7.40 -0.85
CA ARG A 167 -11.56 8.11 0.23
C ARG A 167 -12.83 8.82 -0.26
N ALA A 168 -12.87 9.11 -1.56
CA ALA A 168 -13.89 9.92 -2.22
C ALA A 168 -14.06 9.54 -3.70
N GLY A 169 -14.11 8.24 -3.99
CA GLY A 169 -14.37 7.69 -5.33
C GLY A 169 -15.86 7.57 -5.68
N GLU A 170 -16.76 7.71 -4.69
CA GLU A 170 -18.23 7.52 -4.83
C GLU A 170 -18.62 6.13 -5.38
N GLU A 171 -17.75 5.14 -5.19
CA GLU A 171 -17.94 3.79 -5.70
C GLU A 171 -18.98 3.04 -4.83
N VAL A 172 -19.91 2.32 -5.46
CA VAL A 172 -20.87 1.49 -4.72
C VAL A 172 -20.17 0.21 -4.28
N VAL A 173 -19.75 0.19 -3.03
CA VAL A 173 -19.12 -0.96 -2.38
C VAL A 173 -20.20 -1.96 -1.96
N GLY A 174 -20.11 -3.21 -2.45
CA GLY A 174 -21.03 -4.30 -2.07
C GLY A 174 -20.76 -4.88 -0.67
N GLU A 175 -21.33 -6.04 -0.33
CA GLU A 175 -20.92 -6.80 0.87
C GLU A 175 -19.64 -7.60 0.59
N TYR A 176 -18.74 -7.68 1.57
CA TYR A 176 -17.41 -8.29 1.47
C TYR A 176 -16.86 -8.70 2.83
#